data_AF-A0A662SD86-F1
#
_entry.id   AF-A0A662SD86-F1
#
_cell.length_a   1.000
_cell.length_b   1.000
_cell.length_c   1.000
_cell.angle_alpha   90.00
_cell.angle_beta   90.00
_cell.angle_gamma   90.00
#
_symmetry.space_group_name_H-M   'P 1'
#
loop_
_entity.id
_entity.type
_entity.pdbx_description
1 polymer ?
#
loop_
_entity_poly.entity_id
_entity_poly.type
_entity_poly.pdbx_seq_one_letter_code
_entity_poly.pdbx_strand_id
1 'polypeptide(L)'
;MKRCFKCGAEKPLDQYYKHPAMKDGHLGKCKECTKMDARATRAGNMEYYQQYDRGRSMLPHRVQARKAHYEQTKDSPERRATAYRANRAWLARNPEKRKAYQEVAKAVKKGIVKKGGCRVCACSPVEGHHVDYNAPLDIICLCSKHHKEAHRLARANSTP
;
A
#
# COMPACT_ATOMS: atom_id res chain seq x y z
N MET A 1 -9.19 -20.96 38.50
CA MET A 1 -7.83 -20.88 37.88
C MET A 1 -7.68 -22.00 36.87
N LYS A 2 -6.86 -21.83 35.84
CA LYS A 2 -6.56 -22.85 34.82
C LYS A 2 -5.08 -22.79 34.45
N ARG A 3 -4.45 -23.95 34.30
CA ARG A 3 -3.06 -24.09 33.87
C ARG A 3 -2.95 -24.14 32.35
N CYS A 4 -2.10 -23.30 31.78
CA CYS A 4 -1.81 -23.31 30.34
C CYS A 4 -0.94 -24.52 30.02
N PHE A 5 -1.34 -25.38 29.09
CA PHE A 5 -0.52 -26.54 28.71
C PHE A 5 0.79 -26.14 28.00
N LYS A 6 0.87 -24.92 27.42
CA LYS A 6 2.03 -24.48 26.65
C LYS A 6 3.11 -23.80 27.49
N CYS A 7 2.74 -22.82 28.31
CA CYS A 7 3.70 -22.09 29.15
C CYS A 7 3.72 -22.55 30.61
N GLY A 8 2.83 -23.46 31.00
CA GLY A 8 2.74 -23.99 32.36
C GLY A 8 2.16 -23.03 33.41
N ALA A 9 1.94 -21.76 33.08
CA ALA A 9 1.41 -20.76 34.01
C ALA A 9 -0.05 -21.01 34.38
N GLU A 10 -0.39 -20.81 35.66
CA GLU A 10 -1.77 -20.75 36.14
C GLU A 10 -2.34 -19.34 35.97
N LYS A 11 -3.49 -19.23 35.30
CA LYS A 11 -4.16 -17.95 35.04
C LYS A 11 -5.66 -18.06 35.27
N PRO A 12 -6.36 -16.94 35.53
CA PRO A 12 -7.82 -16.94 35.56
C PRO A 12 -8.40 -17.37 34.19
N LEU A 13 -9.65 -17.87 34.17
CA LEU A 13 -10.28 -18.39 32.94
C LEU A 13 -10.42 -17.34 31.84
N ASP A 14 -10.55 -16.06 32.20
CA ASP A 14 -10.62 -14.94 31.26
C ASP A 14 -9.33 -14.71 30.46
N GLN A 15 -8.20 -15.32 30.88
CA GLN A 15 -6.94 -15.30 30.16
C GLN A 15 -6.86 -16.40 29.08
N TYR A 16 -7.96 -17.09 28.83
CA TYR A 16 -8.11 -18.10 27.79
C TYR A 16 -9.21 -17.67 26.82
N TYR A 17 -9.09 -18.03 25.54
CA TYR A 17 -10.16 -17.79 24.58
C TYR A 17 -11.29 -18.78 24.81
N LYS A 18 -12.54 -18.32 24.69
CA LYS A 18 -13.72 -19.18 24.72
C LYS A 18 -13.65 -20.18 23.57
N HIS A 19 -13.98 -21.44 23.85
CA HIS A 19 -14.01 -22.50 22.85
C HIS A 19 -15.10 -23.52 23.22
N PRO A 20 -16.18 -23.62 22.43
CA PRO A 20 -17.36 -24.39 22.81
C PRO A 20 -17.12 -25.90 22.91
N ALA A 21 -16.11 -26.41 22.20
CA ALA A 21 -15.78 -27.85 22.25
C ALA A 21 -15.00 -28.27 23.52
N MET A 22 -14.57 -27.34 24.36
CA MET A 22 -13.81 -27.66 25.57
C MET A 22 -14.76 -27.87 26.75
N LYS A 23 -14.45 -28.83 27.65
CA LYS A 23 -15.29 -29.15 28.82
C LYS A 23 -15.61 -27.94 29.71
N ASP A 24 -14.66 -27.01 29.84
CA ASP A 24 -14.79 -25.77 30.62
C ASP A 24 -15.10 -24.53 29.75
N GLY A 25 -15.42 -24.74 28.48
CA GLY A 25 -15.73 -23.68 27.52
C GLY A 25 -14.54 -22.79 27.14
N HIS A 26 -13.30 -23.14 27.51
CA HIS A 26 -12.11 -22.32 27.25
C HIS A 26 -10.95 -23.15 26.67
N LEU A 27 -10.14 -22.56 25.78
CA LEU A 27 -8.93 -23.21 25.25
C LEU A 27 -8.00 -23.69 26.37
N GLY A 28 -7.22 -24.75 26.09
CA GLY A 28 -6.20 -25.26 27.01
C GLY A 28 -4.94 -24.38 27.13
N LYS A 29 -4.73 -23.47 26.19
CA LYS A 29 -3.59 -22.53 26.16
C LYS A 29 -4.05 -21.09 26.36
N CYS A 30 -3.25 -20.29 27.05
CA CYS A 30 -3.59 -18.91 27.36
C CYS A 30 -3.59 -18.02 26.09
N LYS A 31 -4.22 -16.85 26.20
CA LYS A 31 -4.32 -15.86 25.12
C LYS A 31 -2.94 -15.45 24.59
N GLU A 32 -1.96 -15.29 25.45
CA GLU A 32 -0.59 -14.93 25.03
C GLU A 32 0.06 -16.01 24.19
N CYS A 33 0.03 -17.26 24.66
CA CYS A 33 0.52 -18.41 23.89
C CYS A 33 -0.19 -18.53 22.54
N THR A 34 -1.51 -18.31 22.50
CA THR A 34 -2.29 -18.32 21.25
C THR A 34 -1.87 -17.20 20.30
N LYS A 35 -1.63 -15.98 20.81
CA LYS A 35 -1.14 -14.85 20.01
C LYS A 35 0.27 -15.09 19.49
N MET A 36 1.14 -15.70 20.29
CA MET A 36 2.50 -16.08 19.88
C MET A 36 2.44 -17.12 18.76
N ASP A 37 1.61 -18.15 18.89
CA ASP A 37 1.39 -19.15 17.84
C ASP A 37 0.92 -18.49 16.54
N ALA A 38 -0.11 -17.65 16.61
CA ALA A 38 -0.63 -16.95 15.43
C ALA A 38 0.44 -16.09 14.74
N ARG A 39 1.29 -15.41 15.50
CA ARG A 39 2.41 -14.62 14.96
C ARG A 39 3.46 -15.52 14.31
N ALA A 40 3.85 -16.62 14.96
CA ALA A 40 4.83 -17.57 14.44
C ALA A 40 4.33 -18.25 13.16
N THR A 41 3.07 -18.72 13.14
CA THR A 41 2.45 -19.31 11.95
C THR A 41 2.42 -18.32 10.79
N ARG A 42 2.11 -17.04 11.06
CA ARG A 42 2.06 -16.01 10.03
C ARG A 42 3.45 -15.63 9.51
N ALA A 43 4.46 -15.59 10.37
CA ALA A 43 5.84 -15.35 9.97
C ALA A 43 6.40 -16.53 9.15
N GLY A 44 6.15 -17.77 9.58
CA GLY A 44 6.61 -18.99 8.89
C GLY A 44 5.89 -19.27 7.58
N ASN A 45 4.69 -18.72 7.35
CA ASN A 45 3.91 -18.90 6.13
C ASN A 45 3.63 -17.55 5.45
N MET A 46 4.65 -16.69 5.38
CA MET A 46 4.47 -15.30 4.94
C MET A 46 3.83 -15.21 3.55
N GLU A 47 4.29 -16.00 2.58
CA GLU A 47 3.77 -15.97 1.22
C GLU A 47 2.28 -16.35 1.17
N TYR A 48 1.92 -17.47 1.81
CA TYR A 48 0.52 -17.91 1.91
C TYR A 48 -0.37 -16.81 2.49
N TYR A 49 0.03 -16.20 3.62
CA TYR A 49 -0.79 -15.16 4.24
C TYR A 49 -0.84 -13.87 3.41
N GLN A 50 0.23 -13.51 2.70
CA GLN A 50 0.19 -12.39 1.77
C GLN A 50 -0.82 -12.64 0.64
N GLN A 51 -0.81 -13.82 0.03
CA GLN A 51 -1.76 -14.19 -1.01
C GLN A 51 -3.19 -14.24 -0.46
N TYR A 52 -3.38 -14.88 0.70
CA TYR A 52 -4.66 -14.94 1.40
C TYR A 52 -5.22 -13.54 1.71
N ASP A 53 -4.40 -12.64 2.25
CA ASP A 53 -4.85 -11.29 2.60
C ASP A 53 -5.10 -10.42 1.36
N ARG A 54 -4.31 -10.59 0.29
CA ARG A 54 -4.60 -9.98 -1.02
C ARG A 54 -5.96 -10.44 -1.52
N GLY A 55 -6.23 -11.75 -1.56
CA GLY A 55 -7.53 -12.30 -1.97
C GLY A 55 -8.68 -11.82 -1.07
N ARG A 56 -8.49 -11.89 0.25
CA ARG A 56 -9.47 -11.40 1.24
C ARG A 56 -9.78 -9.91 1.05
N SER A 57 -8.79 -9.08 0.76
CA SER A 57 -8.97 -7.63 0.53
C SER A 57 -9.79 -7.30 -0.73
N MET A 58 -9.91 -8.26 -1.64
CA MET A 58 -10.65 -8.16 -2.90
C MET A 58 -12.06 -8.76 -2.80
N LEU A 59 -12.47 -9.33 -1.67
CA LEU A 59 -13.84 -9.81 -1.46
C LEU A 59 -14.85 -8.68 -1.73
N PRO A 60 -15.95 -8.94 -2.46
CA PRO A 60 -16.87 -7.89 -2.93
C PRO A 60 -17.35 -6.94 -1.82
N HIS A 61 -17.78 -7.47 -0.67
CA HIS A 61 -18.25 -6.67 0.46
C HIS A 61 -17.16 -5.72 1.02
N ARG A 62 -15.88 -6.13 1.00
CA ARG A 62 -14.77 -5.28 1.46
C ARG A 62 -14.42 -4.20 0.46
N VAL A 63 -14.46 -4.54 -0.83
CA VAL A 63 -14.27 -3.56 -1.90
C VAL A 63 -15.38 -2.51 -1.87
N GLN A 64 -16.63 -2.94 -1.70
CA GLN A 64 -17.78 -2.05 -1.54
C GLN A 64 -17.64 -1.16 -0.31
N ALA A 65 -17.31 -1.71 0.85
CA ALA A 65 -17.09 -0.93 2.08
C ALA A 65 -15.99 0.13 1.90
N ARG A 66 -14.87 -0.23 1.24
CA ARG A 66 -13.78 0.71 0.93
C ARG A 66 -14.23 1.82 -0.01
N LYS A 67 -15.01 1.50 -1.05
CA LYS A 67 -15.57 2.48 -2.00
C LYS A 67 -16.56 3.41 -1.31
N ALA A 68 -17.46 2.88 -0.49
CA ALA A 68 -18.43 3.68 0.26
C ALA A 68 -17.72 4.65 1.22
N HIS A 69 -16.74 4.16 1.99
CA HIS A 69 -15.93 5.02 2.85
C HIS A 69 -15.17 6.09 2.05
N TYR A 70 -14.61 5.74 0.89
CA TYR A 70 -13.97 6.73 0.01
C TYR A 70 -14.95 7.83 -0.41
N GLU A 71 -16.13 7.44 -0.89
CA GLU A 71 -17.16 8.38 -1.36
C GLU A 71 -17.59 9.35 -0.25
N GLN A 72 -17.81 8.84 0.96
CA GLN A 72 -18.18 9.64 2.12
C GLN A 72 -17.09 10.64 2.56
N THR A 73 -15.82 10.33 2.29
CA THR A 73 -14.69 11.10 2.81
C THR A 73 -13.88 11.82 1.75
N LYS A 74 -14.26 11.73 0.46
CA LYS A 74 -13.46 12.23 -0.66
C LYS A 74 -13.17 13.74 -0.55
N ASP A 75 -14.13 14.50 -0.03
CA ASP A 75 -14.07 15.95 0.13
C ASP A 75 -13.80 16.39 1.58
N SER A 76 -13.51 15.45 2.49
CA SER A 76 -13.30 15.79 3.91
C SER A 76 -12.04 16.66 4.10
N PRO A 77 -12.08 17.68 4.97
CA PRO A 77 -10.92 18.50 5.33
C PRO A 77 -9.74 17.66 5.83
N GLU A 78 -10.00 16.61 6.61
CA GLU A 78 -8.99 15.72 7.18
C GLU A 78 -8.25 14.95 6.07
N ARG A 79 -9.00 14.49 5.05
CA ARG A 79 -8.41 13.83 3.88
C ARG A 79 -7.54 14.79 3.09
N ARG A 80 -8.03 16.01 2.84
CA ARG A 80 -7.27 17.06 2.13
C ARG A 80 -6.00 17.45 2.92
N ALA A 81 -6.09 17.62 4.23
CA ALA A 81 -4.96 17.91 5.10
C ALA A 81 -3.93 16.78 5.12
N THR A 82 -4.39 15.52 5.11
CA THR A 82 -3.50 14.36 5.04
C THR A 82 -2.77 14.26 3.70
N ALA A 83 -3.49 14.46 2.58
CA ALA A 83 -2.89 14.52 1.26
C ALA A 83 -1.87 15.67 1.14
N TYR A 84 -2.20 16.84 1.69
CA TYR A 84 -1.30 17.99 1.73
C TYR A 84 -0.01 17.70 2.51
N ARG A 85 -0.12 17.14 3.72
CA ARG A 85 1.04 16.75 4.54
C ARG A 85 1.92 15.72 3.83
N ALA A 86 1.31 14.70 3.22
CA ALA A 86 2.03 13.69 2.45
C ALA A 86 2.77 14.31 1.26
N ASN A 87 2.12 15.20 0.51
CA ASN A 87 2.74 15.91 -0.61
C ASN A 87 3.91 16.80 -0.17
N ARG A 88 3.74 17.57 0.92
CA ARG A 88 4.82 18.40 1.50
C ARG A 88 6.02 17.56 1.92
N ALA A 89 5.79 16.44 2.61
CA ALA A 89 6.85 15.53 3.03
C ALA A 89 7.54 14.85 1.82
N TRP A 90 6.80 14.57 0.74
CA TRP A 90 7.39 14.05 -0.49
C TRP A 90 8.27 15.11 -1.18
N LEU A 91 7.77 16.34 -1.33
CA LEU A 91 8.52 17.46 -1.92
C LEU A 91 9.81 17.78 -1.14
N ALA A 92 9.77 17.69 0.19
CA ALA A 92 10.95 17.90 1.03
C ALA A 92 12.02 16.80 0.85
N ARG A 93 11.58 15.55 0.66
CA ARG A 93 12.48 14.39 0.47
C ARG A 93 12.98 14.19 -0.96
N ASN A 94 12.37 14.86 -1.94
CA ASN A 94 12.68 14.69 -3.37
C ASN A 94 12.88 16.05 -4.06
N PRO A 95 13.79 16.91 -3.58
CA PRO A 95 14.05 18.23 -4.18
C PRO A 95 14.48 18.15 -5.66
N GLU A 96 15.25 17.12 -6.02
CA GLU A 96 15.71 16.83 -7.38
C GLU A 96 14.54 16.54 -8.32
N LYS A 97 13.59 15.69 -7.90
CA LYS A 97 12.40 15.37 -8.70
C LYS A 97 11.51 16.59 -8.85
N ARG A 98 11.34 17.36 -7.77
CA ARG A 98 10.59 18.62 -7.81
C ARG A 98 11.19 19.58 -8.84
N LYS A 99 12.52 19.75 -8.85
CA LYS A 99 13.22 20.59 -9.83
C LYS A 99 12.95 20.08 -11.25
N ALA A 100 13.08 18.77 -11.48
CA ALA A 100 12.83 18.18 -12.80
C ALA A 100 11.40 18.45 -13.31
N TYR A 101 10.38 18.24 -12.46
CA TYR A 101 9.00 18.55 -12.82
C TYR A 101 8.79 20.03 -13.14
N GLN A 102 9.42 20.94 -12.39
CA GLN A 102 9.33 22.38 -12.63
C GLN A 102 9.98 22.77 -13.97
N GLU A 103 11.14 22.21 -14.31
CA GLU A 103 11.80 22.48 -15.58
C GLU A 103 10.99 21.98 -16.78
N VAL A 104 10.40 20.78 -16.70
CA VAL A 104 9.46 20.30 -17.73
C VAL A 104 8.27 21.24 -17.88
N ALA A 105 7.64 21.64 -16.78
CA ALA A 105 6.48 22.52 -16.83
C ALA A 105 6.82 23.87 -17.50
N LYS A 106 7.97 24.46 -17.17
CA LYS A 106 8.48 25.66 -17.82
C LYS A 106 8.73 25.43 -19.31
N ALA A 107 9.40 24.33 -19.67
CA ALA A 107 9.74 24.00 -21.05
C ALA A 107 8.50 23.75 -21.92
N VAL A 108 7.48 23.08 -21.38
CA VAL A 108 6.18 22.88 -22.05
C VAL A 108 5.48 24.23 -22.25
N LYS A 109 5.45 25.09 -21.22
CA LYS A 109 4.85 26.43 -21.33
C LYS A 109 5.55 27.29 -22.39
N LYS A 110 6.87 27.17 -22.50
CA LYS A 110 7.69 27.85 -23.53
C LYS A 110 7.64 27.19 -24.91
N GLY A 111 6.98 26.03 -25.05
CA GLY A 111 6.93 25.27 -26.30
C GLY A 111 8.23 24.55 -26.67
N ILE A 112 9.24 24.53 -25.79
CA ILE A 112 10.51 23.82 -25.98
C ILE A 112 10.26 22.31 -25.97
N VAL A 113 9.45 21.84 -25.04
CA VAL A 113 9.02 20.43 -24.96
C VAL A 113 7.59 20.34 -25.48
N LYS A 114 7.42 19.61 -26.59
CA LYS A 114 6.10 19.31 -27.16
C LYS A 114 5.69 17.91 -26.73
N LYS A 115 4.58 17.80 -25.99
CA LYS A 115 4.02 16.50 -25.60
C LYS A 115 3.29 15.89 -26.78
N GLY A 116 3.84 14.80 -27.33
CA GLY A 116 3.17 13.99 -28.35
C GLY A 116 2.16 13.01 -27.73
N GLY A 117 1.77 12.02 -28.53
CA GLY A 117 1.05 10.85 -28.05
C GLY A 117 1.92 9.96 -27.15
N CYS A 118 1.29 9.02 -26.45
CA CYS A 118 2.01 8.04 -25.65
C CYS A 118 2.99 7.24 -26.52
N ARG A 119 4.23 7.05 -26.06
CA ARG A 119 5.27 6.29 -26.78
C ARG A 119 4.87 4.85 -27.14
N VAL A 120 3.91 4.27 -26.41
CA VAL A 120 3.47 2.87 -26.59
C VAL A 120 2.20 2.75 -27.45
N CYS A 121 1.18 3.58 -27.21
CA CYS A 121 -0.13 3.50 -27.89
C CYS A 121 -0.46 4.68 -28.80
N ALA A 122 0.40 5.70 -28.87
CA ALA A 122 0.13 7.03 -29.44
C ALA A 122 -1.07 7.81 -28.82
N CYS A 123 -1.74 7.25 -27.82
CA CYS A 123 -2.93 7.83 -27.22
C CYS A 123 -2.65 9.05 -26.32
N SER A 124 -3.64 9.94 -26.20
CA SER A 124 -3.64 11.15 -25.36
C SER A 124 -4.85 11.13 -24.39
N PRO A 125 -4.80 11.82 -23.24
CA PRO A 125 -3.70 12.65 -22.72
C PRO A 125 -2.51 11.84 -22.18
N VAL A 126 -1.36 12.51 -22.07
CA VAL A 126 -0.09 11.93 -21.61
C VAL A 126 0.49 12.64 -20.38
N GLU A 127 1.20 11.86 -19.58
CA GLU A 127 2.02 12.27 -18.45
C GLU A 127 3.50 12.18 -18.88
N GLY A 128 4.35 13.05 -18.33
CA GLY A 128 5.80 12.99 -18.56
C GLY A 128 6.44 12.01 -17.57
N HIS A 129 7.06 10.95 -18.08
CA HIS A 129 7.78 9.97 -17.29
C HIS A 129 9.29 10.29 -17.31
N HIS A 130 9.86 10.53 -16.13
CA HIS A 130 11.30 10.68 -15.95
C HIS A 130 11.95 9.31 -15.72
N VAL A 131 12.86 8.90 -16.60
CA VAL A 131 13.75 7.75 -16.37
C VAL A 131 14.94 8.18 -15.51
N ASP A 132 15.52 9.35 -15.84
CA ASP A 132 16.53 10.03 -15.03
C ASP A 132 16.05 11.43 -14.64
N TYR A 133 15.99 11.70 -13.34
CA TYR A 133 15.59 13.01 -12.82
C TYR A 133 16.71 14.06 -12.91
N ASN A 134 17.95 13.67 -13.21
CA ASN A 134 19.06 14.60 -13.48
C ASN A 134 19.05 15.15 -14.92
N ALA A 135 18.32 14.50 -15.83
CA ALA A 135 18.06 14.95 -17.19
C ALA A 135 16.60 15.44 -17.31
N PRO A 136 16.25 16.61 -16.75
CA PRO A 136 14.86 16.95 -16.45
C PRO A 136 13.95 17.07 -17.67
N LEU A 137 14.50 17.43 -18.84
CA LEU A 137 13.74 17.57 -20.08
C LEU A 137 13.65 16.26 -20.89
N ASP A 138 14.42 15.24 -20.52
CA ASP A 138 14.38 13.92 -21.14
C ASP A 138 13.22 13.10 -20.53
N ILE A 139 12.01 13.44 -20.98
CA ILE A 139 10.79 12.77 -20.55
C ILE A 139 10.20 11.89 -21.65
N ILE A 140 9.77 10.70 -21.26
CA ILE A 140 8.97 9.83 -22.11
C ILE A 140 7.50 10.20 -21.91
N CYS A 141 6.80 10.56 -22.99
CA CYS A 141 5.36 10.79 -22.93
C CYS A 141 4.62 9.45 -22.84
N LEU A 142 3.90 9.20 -21.74
CA LEU A 142 3.12 7.98 -21.54
C LEU A 142 1.68 8.30 -21.12
N CYS A 143 0.69 7.57 -21.61
CA CYS A 143 -0.67 7.67 -21.06
C CYS A 143 -0.71 7.08 -19.64
N SER A 144 -1.73 7.41 -18.85
CA SER A 144 -1.80 7.00 -17.44
C SER A 144 -1.67 5.48 -17.22
N LYS A 145 -2.15 4.66 -18.18
CA LYS A 145 -1.98 3.19 -18.15
C LYS A 145 -0.50 2.80 -18.24
N HIS A 146 0.19 3.23 -19.31
CA HIS A 146 1.59 2.88 -19.54
C HIS A 146 2.54 3.56 -18.55
N HIS A 147 2.16 4.73 -18.01
CA HIS A 147 2.93 5.39 -16.96
C HIS A 147 2.93 4.57 -15.65
N LYS A 148 1.77 4.05 -15.23
CA LYS A 148 1.68 3.13 -14.08
C LYS A 148 2.42 1.82 -14.32
N GLU A 149 2.40 1.32 -15.56
CA GLU A 149 3.15 0.11 -15.94
C GLU A 149 4.65 0.33 -15.79
N ALA A 150 5.18 1.42 -16.33
CA ALA A 150 6.60 1.76 -16.22
C ALA A 150 7.05 1.80 -14.75
N HIS A 151 6.27 2.42 -13.87
CA HIS A 151 6.55 2.42 -12.43
C HIS A 151 6.44 1.03 -11.77
N ARG A 152 5.55 0.15 -12.24
CA ARG A 152 5.45 -1.22 -11.73
C ARG A 152 6.69 -2.03 -12.12
N LEU A 153 7.10 -1.97 -13.38
CA LEU A 153 8.27 -2.66 -13.90
C LEU A 153 9.55 -2.19 -13.21
N ALA A 154 9.72 -0.88 -13.03
CA ALA A 154 10.85 -0.33 -12.30
C ALA A 154 10.95 -0.86 -10.87
N ARG A 155 9.83 -1.03 -10.17
CA ARG A 155 9.79 -1.59 -8.81
C ARG A 155 10.11 -3.08 -8.76
N ALA A 156 9.62 -3.84 -9.74
CA ALA A 156 9.93 -5.26 -9.86
C ALA A 156 11.43 -5.47 -10.08
N ASN A 157 12.04 -4.66 -10.96
CA ASN A 157 13.46 -4.73 -11.29
C ASN A 157 14.38 -4.16 -10.19
N SER A 158 13.85 -3.40 -9.23
CA SER A 158 14.61 -2.86 -8.08
C SER A 158 14.56 -3.75 -6.84
N THR A 159 13.91 -4.92 -6.92
CA THR A 159 13.91 -5.91 -5.84
C THR A 159 15.05 -6.90 -6.14
N PRO A 160 16.05 -7.06 -5.25
CA PRO A 160 17.12 -8.05 -5.43
C PRO A 160 16.59 -9.48 -5.45
#